data_AF-A0A931T368-F1
#
_entry.id   AF-A0A931T368-F1
#
_cell.length_a   1.000
_cell.length_b   1.000
_cell.length_c   1.000
_cell.angle_alpha   90.00
_cell.angle_beta   90.00
_cell.angle_gamma   90.00
#
_symmetry.space_group_name_H-M   'P 1'
#
loop_
_entity.id
_entity.type
_entity.pdbx_description
1 polymer ?
#
loop_
_entity_poly.entity_id
_entity_poly.type
_entity_poly.pdbx_seq_one_letter_code
_entity_poly.pdbx_strand_id
1 'polypeptide(L)' 'MEIPSIVTVFHSNAQFNNKRGTLVALNADGFYEINLDLGQRRHTVLFPIAETVLIFNEPLVAPGGELEVER' A
#
# COMPACT_ATOMS: atom_id res chain seq x y z
N MET A 1 8.70 9.14 -0.98
CA MET A 1 7.34 8.68 -0.65
C MET A 1 7.32 8.41 0.84
N GLU A 2 6.32 8.89 1.56
CA GLU A 2 6.11 8.47 2.94
C GLU A 2 5.51 7.07 2.95
N ILE A 3 5.98 6.23 3.86
CA ILE A 3 5.51 4.86 4.07
C ILE A 3 5.16 4.75 5.56
N PRO A 4 3.96 4.26 5.92
CA PRO A 4 2.93 3.70 5.04
C PRO A 4 2.16 4.77 4.25
N SER A 5 1.65 4.41 3.07
CA SER A 5 0.83 5.32 2.25
C SER A 5 -0.18 4.61 1.37
N ILE A 6 -1.20 5.35 0.93
CA ILE A 6 -2.21 4.83 0.02
C ILE A 6 -1.75 5.03 -1.41
N VAL A 7 -1.78 3.96 -2.20
CA VAL A 7 -1.30 3.95 -3.57
C VAL A 7 -2.33 3.31 -4.49
N THR A 8 -2.34 3.74 -5.75
CA THR A 8 -2.98 3.01 -6.85
C THR A 8 -1.91 2.26 -7.62
N VAL A 9 -2.09 0.96 -7.79
CA VAL A 9 -1.14 0.06 -8.46
C VAL A 9 -1.44 0.00 -9.96
N PHE A 10 -0.38 0.09 -10.77
CA PHE A 10 -0.37 -0.27 -12.17
C PHE A 10 0.78 -1.25 -12.41
N HIS A 11 0.49 -2.39 -13.02
CA HIS A 11 1.42 -3.49 -13.26
C HIS A 11 1.34 -3.96 -14.72
N SER A 12 2.38 -4.64 -15.19
CA SER A 12 2.36 -5.38 -16.47
C SER A 12 1.19 -6.37 -16.57
N ASN A 13 0.75 -6.91 -15.43
CA ASN A 13 -0.44 -7.74 -15.31
C ASN A 13 -1.68 -6.87 -15.07
N ALA A 14 -2.51 -6.77 -16.11
CA ALA A 14 -3.70 -5.92 -16.14
C ALA A 14 -4.71 -6.18 -15.00
N GLN A 15 -4.70 -7.36 -14.37
CA GLN A 15 -5.60 -7.67 -13.24
C GLN A 15 -5.33 -6.77 -12.01
N PHE A 16 -4.12 -6.23 -11.90
CA PHE A 16 -3.72 -5.38 -10.79
C PHE A 16 -3.78 -3.88 -11.10
N ASN A 17 -4.11 -3.50 -12.33
CA ASN A 17 -4.28 -2.10 -12.70
C ASN A 17 -5.48 -1.47 -11.97
N ASN A 18 -5.32 -0.22 -11.55
CA ASN A 18 -6.32 0.54 -10.79
C ASN A 18 -6.72 -0.10 -9.44
N LYS A 19 -5.87 -0.97 -8.87
CA LYS A 19 -6.10 -1.49 -7.51
C LYS A 19 -5.54 -0.52 -6.49
N ARG A 20 -6.38 -0.09 -5.54
CA ARG A 20 -5.99 0.75 -4.41
C ARG A 20 -5.47 -0.14 -3.29
N GLY A 21 -4.31 0.20 -2.73
CA GLY A 21 -3.67 -0.53 -1.65
C GLY A 21 -2.92 0.38 -0.69
N THR A 22 -2.35 -0.24 0.34
CA THR A 22 -1.46 0.45 1.28
C THR A 22 -0.03 -0.03 1.04
N LEU A 23 0.83 0.85 0.54
CA LEU A 23 2.28 0.61 0.50
C LEU A 23 2.79 0.59 1.94
N VAL A 24 3.40 -0.52 2.35
CA VAL A 24 3.89 -0.73 3.72
C VAL A 24 5.41 -0.82 3.81
N ALA A 25 6.09 -1.23 2.74
CA ALA A 25 7.55 -1.23 2.69
C ALA A 25 8.07 -1.28 1.24
N LEU A 26 9.35 -0.97 1.11
CA LEU A 26 10.20 -1.38 -0.01
C LEU A 26 11.20 -2.38 0.57
N ASN A 27 11.32 -3.57 -0.03
CA ASN A 27 12.31 -4.53 0.42
C ASN A 27 13.64 -4.36 -0.34
N ALA A 28 14.71 -4.94 0.20
CA ALA A 28 16.05 -4.84 -0.38
C ALA A 28 16.19 -5.54 -1.75
N ASP A 29 15.29 -6.50 -2.03
CA ASP A 29 15.28 -7.28 -3.27
C ASP A 29 14.55 -6.56 -4.43
N GLY A 30 14.04 -5.34 -4.21
CA GLY A 30 13.43 -4.52 -5.26
C GLY A 30 11.93 -4.77 -5.47
N PHE A 31 11.19 -5.05 -4.40
CA PHE A 31 9.74 -5.19 -4.39
C PHE A 31 9.06 -4.13 -3.53
N TYR A 32 7.90 -3.68 -3.99
CA TYR A 32 6.92 -3.01 -3.15
C TYR A 32 6.13 -4.04 -2.35
N GLU A 33 6.03 -3.85 -1.05
CA GLU A 33 5.12 -4.59 -0.20
C GLU A 33 3.82 -3.79 -0.08
N ILE A 34 2.74 -4.32 -0.64
CA ILE A 34 1.45 -3.62 -0.69
C ILE A 34 0.36 -4.50 -0.09
N ASN A 35 -0.36 -3.97 0.89
CA ASN A 35 -1.57 -4.59 1.39
C ASN A 35 -2.74 -4.23 0.46
N LEU A 36 -3.24 -5.23 -0.27
CA LEU A 36 -4.39 -5.14 -1.18
C LEU A 36 -5.57 -5.96 -0.67
N ASP A 37 -6.77 -5.46 -0.90
CA ASP A 37 -7.99 -6.25 -0.71
C ASP A 37 -8.25 -7.09 -1.96
N LEU A 38 -8.16 -8.41 -1.83
CA LEU A 38 -8.46 -9.37 -2.89
C LEU A 38 -9.66 -10.22 -2.43
N GLY A 39 -10.83 -9.93 -3.00
CA GLY A 39 -12.09 -10.52 -2.53
C GLY A 39 -12.47 -9.98 -1.14
N GLN A 40 -12.66 -10.88 -0.17
CA GLN A 40 -13.06 -10.54 1.20
C GLN A 40 -11.88 -10.50 2.18
N ARG A 41 -10.64 -10.65 1.69
CA ARG A 41 -9.45 -10.73 2.54
C ARG A 41 -8.41 -9.72 2.10
N ARG A 42 -7.63 -9.26 3.08
CA ARG A 42 -6.47 -8.42 2.87
C ARG A 42 -5.24 -9.30 2.72
N HIS A 43 -4.46 -9.03 1.68
CA HIS A 43 -3.26 -9.77 1.33
C HIS A 43 -2.09 -8.81 1.21
N THR A 44 -0.94 -9.19 1.76
CA THR A 44 0.34 -8.58 1.40
C THR A 44 0.79 -9.16 0.07
N VAL A 45 0.95 -8.30 -0.93
CA VAL A 45 1.37 -8.67 -2.28
C VAL A 45 2.70 -8.00 -2.56
N LEU A 46 3.63 -8.78 -3.10
CA LEU A 46 4.94 -8.29 -3.54
C LEU A 46 4.85 -7.92 -5.01
N PHE A 47 5.10 -6.65 -5.31
CA PHE A 47 5.13 -6.15 -6.68
C PHE A 47 6.55 -5.77 -7.07
N PRO A 48 7.14 -6.36 -8.12
CA PRO A 48 8.49 -6.01 -8.55
C PRO A 48 8.53 -4.55 -9.04
N ILE A 49 9.45 -3.76 -8.52
CA ILE A 49 9.55 -2.32 -8.86
C ILE A 49 9.72 -2.11 -10.38
N ALA A 50 10.47 -3.00 -11.04
CA ALA A 50 10.76 -2.91 -12.47
C ALA A 50 9.51 -2.98 -13.38
N GLU A 51 8.41 -3.58 -12.91
CA GLU A 51 7.17 -3.75 -13.70
C GLU A 51 5.97 -3.04 -13.09
N THR A 52 6.19 -2.24 -12.03
CA THR A 52 5.13 -1.62 -11.25
C THR A 52 5.29 -0.11 -11.20
N VAL A 53 4.21 0.59 -11.53
CA VAL A 53 4.07 2.02 -11.29
C VAL A 53 3.07 2.21 -10.15
N LEU A 54 3.44 3.02 -9.15
CA LEU A 54 2.56 3.41 -8.06
C LEU A 54 2.18 4.89 -8.19
N ILE A 55 0.88 5.18 -8.18
CA ILE A 55 0.38 6.54 -8.02
C ILE A 55 0.08 6.76 -6.54
N PHE A 56 0.75 7.72 -5.93
CA PHE A 56 0.47 8.11 -4.55
C PHE A 56 -0.88 8.83 -4.49
N ASN A 57 -1.79 8.29 -3.69
CA ASN A 57 -3.01 8.98 -3.33
C ASN A 57 -2.72 9.63 -1.97
N GLU A 58 -2.93 10.95 -1.85
CA GLU A 58 -2.62 11.79 -0.67
C GLU A 58 -2.66 11.08 0.70
N PRO A 59 -1.78 11.48 1.65
CA PRO A 59 -1.60 10.73 2.88
C PRO A 59 -2.91 10.68 3.68
N LEU A 60 -3.23 9.50 4.22
CA LEU A 60 -4.22 9.40 5.28
C LEU A 60 -3.70 10.21 6.46
N VAL A 61 -4.31 11.36 6.72
CA VAL A 61 -4.12 12.07 7.99
C VAL A 61 -4.44 11.05 9.09
N ALA A 62 -3.44 10.67 9.87
CA ALA A 62 -3.67 9.85 11.05
C ALA A 62 -4.61 10.64 11.97
N PRO A 63 -5.81 10.14 12.33
CA PRO A 63 -6.52 10.75 13.44
C PRO A 63 -5.62 10.57 14.66
N GLY A 64 -5.16 11.69 15.23
CA GLY A 64 -4.44 11.70 16.49
C GLY A 64 -5.33 11.02 17.53
N GLY A 65 -5.01 9.78 17.88
CA GLY A 65 -5.68 9.08 18.96
C GLY A 65 -5.31 9.79 20.25
N GLU A 66 -6.26 10.53 20.82
CA GLU A 66 -6.21 10.89 22.23
C GLU A 66 -5.99 9.60 23.02
N LEU A 67 -4.85 9.52 23.71
CA LEU A 67 -4.58 8.47 24.67
C LEU A 67 -5.60 8.62 25.81
N GLU A 68 -6.66 7.82 25.80
CA GLU A 68 -7.50 7.63 26.98
C GLU A 68 -6.64 6.94 28.05
N VAL A 69 -6.12 7.75 28.99
CA VAL A 69 -5.46 7.26 30.19
C VAL A 69 -6.56 6.74 31.12
N GLU A 70 -6.72 5.42 31.18
CA GLU A 70 -7.58 4.76 32.18
C GLU A 70 -7.09 5.13 33.60
N ARG A 71 -8.01 5.60 34.45
CA ARG A 71 -7.83 5.85 35.89
C ARG A 71 -8.54 4.81 36.71
#